data_AF-A0A355E613-F1
#
_entry.id   AF-A0A355E613-F1
#
_cell.length_a   1.000
_cell.length_b   1.000
_cell.length_c   1.000
_cell.angle_alpha   90.00
_cell.angle_beta   90.00
_cell.angle_gamma   90.00
#
_symmetry.space_group_name_H-M   'P 1'
#
loop_
_entity.id
_entity.type
_entity.pdbx_description
1 polymer ?
#
loop_
_entity_poly.entity_id
_entity_poly.type
_entity_poly.pdbx_seq_one_letter_code
_entity_poly.pdbx_strand_id
1 'polypeptide(L)'
;MRTLIAAFIVGSAGAGASAADPKAPAVSQAAAAPAVSTAAAAGVQASTGPARALTVDDLYGGARFRDPFSPVSGSGGGGGRMTAEAKEFTLEDFSIQNLELRGIMKDRQGSFAVLLDIDSRTGFILRNGKLYDYKKKHIPGVKGQISLPQKSVTLTTEDKDTRTFRLGEENEAEE
;
A
#
# COMPACT_ATOMS: atom_id res chain seq x y z
N MET A 1 -34.67 38.91 9.96
CA MET A 1 -35.67 39.39 8.98
C MET A 1 -35.06 39.38 7.59
N ARG A 2 -35.36 38.37 6.77
CA ARG A 2 -35.66 38.44 5.32
C ARG A 2 -35.65 37.02 4.76
N THR A 3 -36.87 36.52 4.65
CA THR A 3 -37.37 35.31 3.99
C THR A 3 -37.53 35.58 2.49
N LEU A 4 -37.32 34.60 1.61
CA LEU A 4 -38.06 34.31 0.35
C LEU A 4 -37.36 33.08 -0.33
N ILE A 5 -37.96 31.87 -0.45
CA ILE A 5 -39.09 31.40 -1.32
C ILE A 5 -38.64 31.39 -2.81
N ALA A 6 -38.84 30.41 -3.71
CA ALA A 6 -39.62 29.16 -3.92
C ALA A 6 -38.92 28.41 -5.11
N ALA A 7 -38.83 27.07 -5.20
CA ALA A 7 -39.81 26.05 -5.64
C ALA A 7 -40.10 25.95 -7.16
N PHE A 8 -40.44 24.71 -7.59
CA PHE A 8 -41.01 24.21 -8.87
C PHE A 8 -40.07 23.77 -10.03
N ILE A 9 -40.33 22.72 -10.84
CA ILE A 9 -41.14 21.46 -10.84
C ILE A 9 -40.80 20.70 -12.17
N VAL A 10 -41.27 19.44 -12.33
CA VAL A 10 -41.33 18.56 -13.55
C VAL A 10 -40.13 17.61 -13.71
N GLY A 11 -40.21 16.28 -13.80
CA GLY A 11 -41.34 15.35 -14.00
C GLY A 11 -41.24 14.64 -15.35
N SER A 12 -40.93 13.34 -15.40
CA SER A 12 -41.50 12.42 -16.40
C SER A 12 -41.38 10.96 -15.98
N ALA A 13 -42.49 10.25 -16.19
CA ALA A 13 -42.71 8.85 -15.93
C ALA A 13 -42.40 8.00 -17.18
N GLY A 14 -42.14 6.71 -17.00
CA GLY A 14 -42.06 5.75 -18.10
C GLY A 14 -42.14 4.32 -17.58
N ALA A 15 -43.36 3.83 -17.38
CA ALA A 15 -43.67 2.42 -17.18
C ALA A 15 -43.78 1.70 -18.52
N GLY A 16 -43.35 0.43 -18.57
CA GLY A 16 -43.55 -0.44 -19.73
C GLY A 16 -43.31 -1.89 -19.35
N ALA A 17 -44.40 -2.64 -19.18
CA ALA A 17 -44.41 -4.08 -18.93
C ALA A 17 -44.54 -4.87 -20.26
N SER A 18 -44.18 -6.15 -20.18
CA SER A 18 -44.90 -7.31 -20.74
C SER A 18 -44.24 -8.13 -21.86
N ALA A 19 -44.36 -9.45 -21.65
CA ALA A 19 -44.65 -10.53 -22.60
C ALA A 19 -43.50 -11.39 -23.19
N ALA A 20 -43.46 -12.63 -22.69
CA ALA A 20 -43.61 -13.91 -23.40
C ALA A 20 -42.40 -14.60 -24.09
N ASP A 21 -42.20 -15.86 -23.65
CA ASP A 21 -41.69 -17.11 -24.29
C ASP A 21 -41.95 -17.28 -25.81
N PRO A 22 -41.42 -18.32 -26.52
CA PRO A 22 -40.63 -19.51 -26.10
C PRO A 22 -39.40 -19.82 -27.02
N LYS A 23 -38.67 -20.93 -26.76
CA LYS A 23 -38.24 -21.97 -27.77
C LYS A 23 -36.84 -22.57 -27.49
N ALA A 24 -36.82 -23.87 -27.17
CA ALA A 24 -35.65 -24.78 -27.23
C ALA A 24 -35.33 -25.15 -28.71
N PRO A 25 -34.13 -25.68 -29.09
CA PRO A 25 -33.65 -27.01 -28.66
C PRO A 25 -32.10 -27.19 -28.52
N ALA A 26 -31.73 -28.41 -28.06
CA ALA A 26 -30.47 -29.18 -28.09
C ALA A 26 -29.26 -28.64 -28.91
N VAL A 27 -27.98 -28.93 -28.59
CA VAL A 27 -27.30 -30.25 -28.65
C VAL A 27 -25.92 -30.24 -27.96
N SER A 28 -25.60 -31.36 -27.29
CA SER A 28 -24.35 -32.16 -27.31
C SER A 28 -22.95 -31.49 -27.27
N GLN A 29 -22.19 -31.78 -26.21
CA GLN A 29 -20.74 -32.03 -26.37
C GLN A 29 -20.22 -33.01 -25.29
N ALA A 30 -19.84 -34.20 -25.75
CA ALA A 30 -19.19 -35.24 -24.96
C ALA A 30 -17.71 -34.87 -24.74
N ALA A 31 -17.28 -34.85 -23.48
CA ALA A 31 -15.88 -34.67 -23.09
C ALA A 31 -15.16 -36.03 -23.11
N ALA A 32 -14.13 -36.15 -23.94
CA ALA A 32 -13.24 -37.30 -24.03
C ALA A 32 -12.31 -37.37 -22.81
N ALA A 33 -12.16 -38.56 -22.24
CA ALA A 33 -11.21 -38.87 -21.18
C ALA A 33 -9.77 -39.01 -21.73
N PRO A 34 -8.74 -38.43 -21.10
CA PRO A 34 -7.35 -38.66 -21.48
C PRO A 34 -6.79 -39.98 -20.93
N ALA A 35 -5.93 -40.58 -21.74
CA ALA A 35 -5.34 -41.90 -21.63
C ALA A 35 -4.46 -42.14 -20.40
N VAL A 36 -4.50 -43.38 -19.92
CA VAL A 36 -3.61 -43.99 -18.92
C VAL A 36 -2.16 -44.03 -19.41
N SER A 37 -1.26 -43.37 -18.66
CA SER A 37 0.19 -43.49 -18.83
C SER A 37 0.74 -44.54 -17.85
N THR A 38 1.24 -45.65 -18.38
CA THR A 38 1.95 -46.70 -17.64
C THR A 38 3.35 -46.21 -17.25
N ALA A 39 3.59 -45.95 -15.95
CA ALA A 39 4.90 -45.61 -15.42
C ALA A 39 5.73 -46.88 -15.16
N ALA A 40 6.87 -46.97 -15.82
CA ALA A 40 7.86 -48.03 -15.66
C ALA A 40 8.56 -47.95 -14.28
N ALA A 41 8.88 -49.12 -13.73
CA ALA A 41 9.47 -49.29 -12.40
C ALA A 41 10.83 -48.57 -12.25
N ALA A 42 10.91 -47.68 -11.27
CA ALA A 42 12.16 -47.05 -10.85
C ALA A 42 12.92 -47.97 -9.88
N GLY A 43 14.11 -48.41 -10.28
CA GLY A 43 15.04 -49.13 -9.41
C GLY A 43 15.59 -48.22 -8.31
N VAL A 44 15.55 -48.67 -7.06
CA VAL A 44 16.08 -47.94 -5.90
C VAL A 44 17.55 -48.31 -5.71
N GLN A 45 18.46 -47.39 -6.00
CA GLN A 45 19.87 -47.51 -5.60
C GLN A 45 20.04 -47.06 -4.15
N ALA A 46 20.52 -47.95 -3.28
CA ALA A 46 20.87 -47.62 -1.90
C ALA A 46 22.22 -46.89 -1.86
N SER A 47 22.24 -45.66 -1.35
CA SER A 47 23.47 -44.88 -1.13
C SER A 47 24.22 -45.39 0.11
N THR A 48 25.39 -46.00 -0.08
CA THR A 48 26.31 -46.42 0.99
C THR A 48 27.35 -45.34 1.29
N GLY A 49 26.90 -44.10 1.54
CA GLY A 49 27.78 -43.04 2.05
C GLY A 49 27.95 -43.20 3.58
N PRO A 50 29.12 -42.83 4.17
CA PRO A 50 29.28 -42.83 5.61
C PRO A 50 28.24 -41.88 6.23
N ALA A 51 27.42 -42.42 7.14
CA ALA A 51 26.39 -41.65 7.83
C ALA A 51 27.06 -40.57 8.68
N ARG A 52 27.10 -39.34 8.17
CA ARG A 52 27.52 -38.18 8.96
C ARG A 52 26.48 -37.98 10.05
N ALA A 53 26.88 -38.04 11.32
CA ALA A 53 26.00 -37.72 12.43
C ALA A 53 25.54 -36.27 12.27
N LEU A 54 24.31 -36.08 11.82
CA LEU A 54 23.70 -34.77 11.69
C LEU A 54 23.54 -34.20 13.09
N THR A 55 24.15 -33.05 13.33
CA THR A 55 23.96 -32.33 14.59
C THR A 55 22.60 -31.62 14.56
N VAL A 56 22.09 -31.24 15.74
CA VAL A 56 20.80 -30.52 15.84
C VAL A 56 20.81 -29.23 15.01
N ASP A 57 21.98 -28.58 14.89
CA ASP A 57 22.19 -27.40 14.06
C ASP A 57 22.15 -27.69 12.54
N ASP A 58 22.52 -28.90 12.10
CA ASP A 58 22.41 -29.33 10.71
C ASP A 58 20.96 -29.67 10.33
N LEU A 59 20.20 -30.21 11.29
CA LEU A 59 18.77 -30.57 11.15
C LEU A 59 17.86 -29.36 11.24
N TYR A 60 18.19 -28.44 12.15
CA TYR A 60 17.47 -27.20 12.37
C TYR A 60 18.45 -26.06 12.09
N GLY A 61 18.39 -25.48 10.88
CA GLY A 61 19.08 -24.23 10.53
C GLY A 61 18.62 -23.00 11.34
N GLY A 62 18.04 -23.22 12.52
CA GLY A 62 17.49 -22.27 13.47
C GLY A 62 18.53 -21.37 14.12
N ALA A 63 19.84 -21.64 13.99
CA ALA A 63 20.87 -20.69 14.40
C ALA A 63 20.73 -19.32 13.71
N ARG A 64 20.07 -19.26 12.55
CA ARG A 64 19.77 -18.01 11.83
C ARG A 64 18.47 -17.32 12.24
N PHE A 65 17.63 -17.97 13.03
CA PHE A 65 16.32 -17.45 13.42
C PHE A 65 16.25 -17.29 14.94
N ARG A 66 15.84 -16.11 15.40
CA ARG A 66 15.65 -15.89 16.84
C ARG A 66 14.49 -16.77 17.33
N ASP A 67 14.65 -17.36 18.51
CA ASP A 67 13.58 -18.09 19.18
C ASP A 67 12.38 -17.15 19.45
N PRO A 68 11.16 -17.47 18.97
CA PRO A 68 9.97 -16.64 19.17
C PRO A 68 9.57 -16.48 20.64
N PHE A 69 10.04 -17.38 21.53
CA PHE A 69 9.78 -17.30 22.97
C PHE A 69 10.94 -16.66 23.75
N SER A 70 12.04 -16.30 23.07
CA SER A 70 13.12 -15.59 23.73
C SER A 70 12.66 -14.18 24.15
N PRO A 71 12.79 -13.81 25.44
CA PRO A 71 12.38 -12.49 25.89
C PRO A 71 13.17 -11.43 25.12
N VAL A 72 12.46 -10.41 24.64
CA VAL A 72 13.07 -9.24 24.02
C VAL A 72 13.66 -8.39 25.15
N SER A 73 14.89 -8.69 25.56
CA SER A 73 15.69 -7.83 26.45
C SER A 73 16.19 -6.60 25.68
N GLY A 74 15.24 -5.80 25.20
CA GLY A 74 15.49 -4.59 24.42
C GLY A 74 14.32 -3.65 24.61
N SER A 75 14.46 -2.73 25.55
CA SER A 75 13.54 -1.61 25.70
C SER A 75 13.51 -0.80 24.40
N GLY A 76 12.41 -0.88 23.67
CA GLY A 76 12.06 0.13 22.66
C GLY A 76 11.64 -0.41 21.31
N GLY A 77 10.33 -0.60 21.16
CA GLY A 77 9.59 -0.26 19.94
C GLY A 77 9.78 -1.16 18.73
N GLY A 78 8.70 -1.84 18.35
CA GLY A 78 8.51 -2.29 16.97
C GLY A 78 8.57 -1.10 16.02
N GLY A 79 9.75 -0.82 15.49
CA GLY A 79 9.98 0.02 14.34
C GLY A 79 10.82 -0.81 13.40
N GLY A 80 10.21 -1.33 12.33
CA GLY A 80 10.98 -1.91 11.24
C GLY A 80 12.06 -0.91 10.86
N ARG A 81 13.32 -1.30 11.02
CA ARG A 81 14.45 -0.53 10.51
C ARG A 81 14.26 -0.50 9.00
N MET A 82 13.70 0.58 8.48
CA MET A 82 13.88 0.94 7.09
C MET A 82 15.37 1.19 6.92
N THR A 83 16.10 0.17 6.51
CA THR A 83 17.50 0.22 6.11
C THR A 83 17.61 0.85 4.73
N ALA A 84 17.05 2.05 4.58
CA ALA A 84 17.51 2.96 3.55
C ALA A 84 18.63 3.75 4.22
N GLU A 85 19.84 3.69 3.67
CA GLU A 85 20.90 4.62 4.02
C GLU A 85 20.37 6.02 3.72
N ALA A 86 19.81 6.67 4.75
CA ALA A 86 19.16 7.95 4.60
C ALA A 86 20.23 8.98 4.25
N LYS A 87 20.32 9.34 2.97
CA LYS A 87 21.08 10.48 2.48
C LYS A 87 20.78 11.64 3.43
N GLU A 88 21.81 12.31 3.91
CA GLU A 88 21.65 13.43 4.83
C GLU A 88 20.77 14.49 4.15
N PHE A 89 19.61 14.78 4.75
CA PHE A 89 18.63 15.70 4.20
C PHE A 89 19.21 17.12 4.23
N THR A 90 19.51 17.66 3.06
CA THR A 90 19.80 19.07 2.82
C THR A 90 18.56 19.76 2.26
N LEU A 91 18.24 20.94 2.78
CA LEU A 91 17.09 21.75 2.32
C LEU A 91 17.19 22.13 0.83
N GLU A 92 18.41 22.19 0.29
CA GLU A 92 18.70 22.50 -1.11
C GLU A 92 18.24 21.39 -2.07
N ASP A 93 18.22 20.14 -1.60
CA ASP A 93 17.78 18.98 -2.40
C ASP A 93 16.27 18.72 -2.27
N PHE A 94 15.56 19.48 -1.42
CA PHE A 94 14.16 19.22 -1.14
C PHE A 94 13.25 19.88 -2.17
N SER A 95 12.58 19.07 -2.98
CA SER A 95 11.52 19.51 -3.89
C SER A 95 10.19 18.87 -3.55
N ILE A 96 9.14 19.70 -3.43
CA ILE A 96 7.77 19.21 -3.24
C ILE A 96 7.28 18.41 -4.47
N GLN A 97 7.90 18.62 -5.63
CA GLN A 97 7.55 17.94 -6.88
C GLN A 97 7.95 16.45 -6.91
N ASN A 98 8.85 16.02 -6.03
CA ASN A 98 9.32 14.64 -5.99
C ASN A 98 8.67 13.83 -4.85
N LEU A 99 7.73 14.44 -4.13
CA LEU A 99 6.99 13.76 -3.07
C LEU A 99 5.85 12.90 -3.63
N GLU A 100 5.61 11.79 -2.97
CA GLU A 100 4.51 10.86 -3.22
C GLU A 100 3.76 10.63 -1.90
N LEU A 101 2.44 10.78 -1.91
CA LEU A 101 1.62 10.54 -0.72
C LEU A 101 1.44 9.02 -0.53
N ARG A 102 2.02 8.47 0.53
CA ARG A 102 1.89 7.05 0.88
C ARG A 102 0.64 6.74 1.68
N GLY A 103 0.21 7.66 2.53
CA GLY A 103 -0.97 7.42 3.35
C GLY A 103 -1.38 8.60 4.21
N ILE A 104 -2.63 8.59 4.63
CA ILE A 104 -3.18 9.53 5.61
C ILE A 104 -3.74 8.72 6.78
N MET A 105 -3.35 9.09 7.98
CA MET A 105 -3.71 8.40 9.22
C MET A 105 -4.31 9.40 10.20
N LYS A 106 -5.15 8.89 11.11
CA LYS A 106 -5.77 9.67 12.19
C LYS A 106 -5.40 9.06 13.52
N ASP A 107 -4.81 9.87 14.39
CA ASP A 107 -4.53 9.53 15.78
C ASP A 107 -5.38 10.40 16.72
N ARG A 108 -5.38 10.09 18.01
CA ARG A 108 -6.02 10.88 19.08
C ARG A 108 -5.53 12.33 19.08
N GLN A 109 -4.28 12.56 18.73
CA GLN A 109 -3.68 13.89 18.70
C GLN A 109 -3.93 14.66 17.40
N GLY A 110 -4.54 14.03 16.39
CA GLY A 110 -4.86 14.67 15.11
C GLY A 110 -4.57 13.80 13.90
N SER A 111 -4.78 14.38 12.72
CA SER A 111 -4.48 13.74 11.44
C SER A 111 -3.02 13.96 11.06
N PHE A 112 -2.41 12.95 10.45
CA PHE A 112 -1.08 13.06 9.87
C PHE A 112 -1.03 12.34 8.52
N ALA A 113 -0.12 12.77 7.67
CA ALA A 113 0.12 12.16 6.38
C ALA A 113 1.57 11.73 6.26
N VAL A 114 1.80 10.62 5.57
CA VAL A 114 3.13 10.09 5.28
C VAL A 114 3.40 10.34 3.80
N LEU A 115 4.46 11.09 3.53
CA LEU A 115 4.96 11.33 2.19
C LEU A 115 6.31 10.63 2.03
N LEU A 116 6.62 10.19 0.82
CA LEU A 116 7.92 9.64 0.46
C LEU A 116 8.48 10.48 -0.67
N ASP A 117 9.73 10.89 -0.57
CA ASP A 117 10.44 11.43 -1.73
C ASP A 117 10.85 10.28 -2.65
N ILE A 118 10.51 10.40 -3.93
CA ILE A 118 10.76 9.39 -4.96
C ILE A 118 12.27 9.22 -5.17
N ASP A 119 13.04 10.32 -5.11
CA ASP A 119 14.47 10.30 -5.43
C ASP A 119 15.29 9.75 -4.27
N SER A 120 15.16 10.36 -3.08
CA SER A 120 15.94 9.95 -1.91
C SER A 120 15.36 8.73 -1.18
N ARG A 121 14.13 8.32 -1.52
CA ARG A 121 13.33 7.35 -0.76
C ARG A 121 13.22 7.69 0.73
N THR A 122 13.33 8.97 1.06
CA THR A 122 13.23 9.46 2.44
C THR A 122 11.77 9.67 2.81
N GLY A 123 11.38 9.21 4.00
CA GLY A 123 10.04 9.35 4.53
C GLY A 123 9.85 10.67 5.28
N PHE A 124 8.82 11.41 4.92
CA PHE A 124 8.38 12.64 5.56
C PHE A 124 7.01 12.47 6.21
N ILE A 125 6.80 13.16 7.32
CA ILE A 125 5.55 13.12 8.07
C ILE A 125 4.98 14.53 8.16
N LEU A 126 3.82 14.75 7.55
CA LEU A 126 3.06 15.98 7.73
C LEU A 126 2.15 15.84 8.95
N ARG A 127 2.31 16.71 9.94
CA ARG A 127 1.50 16.69 11.17
C ARG A 127 1.26 18.10 11.70
N ASN A 128 0.01 18.40 12.07
CA ASN A 128 -0.39 19.73 12.56
C ASN A 128 0.03 20.86 11.61
N GLY A 129 -0.05 20.60 10.31
CA GLY A 129 0.34 21.51 9.23
C GLY A 129 1.84 21.78 9.06
N LYS A 130 2.69 21.02 9.75
CA LYS A 130 4.14 21.11 9.69
C LYS A 130 4.73 19.82 9.16
N LEU A 131 5.73 19.93 8.28
CA LEU A 131 6.44 18.77 7.73
C LEU A 131 7.61 18.38 8.64
N TYR A 132 7.75 17.09 8.90
CA TYR A 132 8.83 16.52 9.70
C TYR A 132 9.60 15.49 8.90
N ASP A 133 10.91 15.48 9.10
CA ASP A 133 11.83 14.48 8.55
C ASP A 133 11.76 13.16 9.35
N TYR A 134 12.39 12.09 8.85
CA TYR A 134 12.49 10.80 9.54
C TYR A 134 13.14 10.93 10.93
N LYS A 135 14.01 11.94 11.11
CA LYS A 135 14.63 12.29 12.39
C LYS A 135 13.71 13.11 13.32
N LYS A 136 12.44 13.28 12.96
CA LYS A 136 11.44 14.13 13.64
C LYS A 136 11.86 15.60 13.71
N LYS A 137 12.77 16.04 12.83
CA LYS A 137 13.15 17.45 12.71
C LYS A 137 12.12 18.16 11.86
N HIS A 138 11.70 19.34 12.31
CA HIS A 138 10.81 20.20 11.56
C HIS A 138 11.53 20.77 10.34
N ILE A 139 10.90 20.69 9.17
CA ILE A 139 11.39 21.29 7.93
C ILE A 139 10.76 22.69 7.82
N PRO A 140 11.55 23.77 7.99
CA PRO A 140 11.04 25.12 7.82
C PRO A 140 10.66 25.40 6.36
N GLY A 141 9.81 26.39 6.13
CA GLY A 141 9.42 26.81 4.78
C GLY A 141 8.32 25.96 4.12
N VAL A 142 7.97 24.80 4.68
CA VAL A 142 6.91 23.92 4.13
C VAL A 142 5.75 23.82 5.09
N LYS A 143 4.57 24.25 4.62
CA LYS A 143 3.30 24.09 5.34
C LYS A 143 2.42 23.09 4.59
N GLY A 144 1.52 22.44 5.31
CA GLY A 144 0.57 21.55 4.68
C GLY A 144 -0.81 21.57 5.32
N GLN A 145 -1.80 21.15 4.56
CA GLN A 145 -3.17 21.00 5.00
C GLN A 145 -3.67 19.61 4.60
N ILE A 146 -4.26 18.90 5.57
CA ILE A 146 -4.79 17.55 5.37
C ILE A 146 -6.31 17.63 5.29
N SER A 147 -6.85 17.21 4.14
CA SER A 147 -8.28 17.12 3.89
C SER A 147 -8.73 15.67 3.92
N LEU A 148 -9.08 15.17 5.12
CA LEU A 148 -9.55 13.79 5.32
C LEU A 148 -10.74 13.39 4.43
N PRO A 149 -11.77 14.23 4.21
CA PRO A 149 -12.92 13.84 3.38
C PRO A 149 -12.53 13.54 1.93
N GLN A 150 -11.57 14.28 1.41
CA GLN A 150 -11.06 14.15 0.04
C GLN A 150 -9.85 13.20 -0.05
N LYS A 151 -9.41 12.64 1.08
CA LYS A 151 -8.17 11.85 1.20
C LYS A 151 -6.99 12.55 0.49
N SER A 152 -6.90 13.86 0.67
CA SER A 152 -5.93 14.72 -0.01
C SER A 152 -5.06 15.50 0.96
N VAL A 153 -3.87 15.86 0.50
CA VAL A 153 -2.88 16.66 1.23
C VAL A 153 -2.39 17.75 0.31
N THR A 154 -2.55 19.00 0.73
CA THR A 154 -2.00 20.15 0.01
C THR A 154 -0.77 20.65 0.75
N LEU A 155 0.38 20.71 0.08
CA LEU A 155 1.61 21.29 0.58
C LEU A 155 1.84 22.65 -0.08
N THR A 156 2.36 23.60 0.69
CA THR A 156 2.69 24.95 0.25
C THR A 156 4.08 25.34 0.76
N THR A 157 4.97 25.72 -0.15
CA THR A 157 6.31 26.25 0.15
C THR A 157 6.28 27.74 0.46
N GLU A 158 7.37 28.28 1.00
CA GLU A 158 7.60 29.71 1.18
C GLU A 158 7.51 30.49 -0.14
N ASP A 159 7.93 29.88 -1.26
CA ASP A 159 7.80 30.42 -2.62
C ASP A 159 6.37 30.44 -3.18
N LYS A 160 5.38 30.08 -2.34
CA LYS A 160 3.96 29.92 -2.71
C LYS A 160 3.68 28.79 -3.71
N ASP A 161 4.67 27.95 -4.03
CA ASP A 161 4.42 26.73 -4.78
C ASP A 161 3.48 25.83 -3.97
N THR A 162 2.41 25.37 -4.61
CA THR A 162 1.33 24.62 -3.97
C THR A 162 1.05 23.35 -4.74
N ARG A 163 1.18 22.20 -4.07
CA ARG A 163 0.92 20.89 -4.67
C ARG A 163 -0.09 20.11 -3.85
N THR A 164 -1.07 19.53 -4.53
CA THR A 164 -2.08 18.68 -3.89
C THR A 164 -1.85 17.23 -4.29
N PHE A 165 -1.70 16.38 -3.28
CA PHE A 165 -1.59 14.94 -3.41
C PHE A 165 -2.91 14.30 -3.05
N ARG A 166 -3.34 13.28 -3.79
CA ARG A 166 -4.55 12.52 -3.52
C ARG A 166 -4.23 11.04 -3.41
N LEU A 167 -4.92 10.37 -2.50
CA LEU A 167 -4.73 8.94 -2.26
C LEU A 167 -5.67 8.12 -3.15
N GLY A 168 -5.12 7.27 -4.00
CA GLY A 168 -5.90 6.33 -4.83
C GLY A 168 -6.24 6.83 -6.24
N GLU A 169 -5.72 7.98 -6.64
CA GLU A 169 -5.67 8.38 -8.06
C GLU A 169 -4.31 7.90 -8.57
N GLU A 170 -4.30 6.92 -9.49
CA GLU A 170 -3.09 6.60 -10.25
C GLU A 170 -2.73 7.89 -10.99
N ASN A 171 -1.60 8.51 -10.64
CA ASN A 171 -0.99 9.52 -11.50
C ASN A 171 -0.57 8.77 -12.77
N GLU A 172 -1.51 8.58 -13.70
CA GLU A 172 -1.23 8.39 -15.11
C GLU A 172 -0.51 9.68 -15.55
N ALA A 173 0.81 9.67 -15.40
CA ALA A 173 1.66 10.64 -16.05
C ALA A 173 1.51 10.39 -17.55
N GLU A 174 0.66 11.19 -18.20
CA GLU A 174 0.58 11.28 -19.65
C GLU A 174 1.97 11.70 -20.19
N GLU A 175 2.54 10.84 -21.04
CA GLU A 175 3.69 11.13 -21.91
C GLU A 175 3.19 11.47 -23.32
#